data_AF-A0A1Q7KQP8-F1
#
_entry.id   AF-A0A1Q7KQP8-F1
#
_cell.length_a   1.000
_cell.length_b   1.000
_cell.length_c   1.000
_cell.angle_alpha   90.00
_cell.angle_beta   90.00
_cell.angle_gamma   90.00
#
_symmetry.space_group_name_H-M   'P 1'
#
loop_
_entity.id
_entity.type
_entity.pdbx_description
1 polymer ?
#
loop_
_entity_poly.entity_id
_entity_poly.type
_entity_poly.pdbx_seq_one_letter_code
_entity_poly.pdbx_strand_id
1 'polypeptide(L)'
;MSVPRVSAFARLANGAVAPKRILEGQATHLSRTMHGMDFDVPHDEFFIPVALSGAVLTFPGGAGGSEPPKRVIQGSKTGLVRPQTIAVDPVHDELFVGDPSARAVYVFHRTDNGNVAPIRVLQGTKSKLVEVTSVAVDPVHDLLIAGQRGPTPQTTGLLIFKRTDNGDVAPRAIIAGPKTRMYHFRQVVVDPKVGKIYVAVQDIWYKPAAPYASSNVRSDFAAEKNEEALKWTTSPFDPSTKGFIGVWDIHDDGDVPPRAVIRGPESRLLEPGGVALDPGHGEVIAVDGGVNGYQVYLVPQFFQSEFWSLLAHGLRLQP
;
A
#
# COMPACT_ATOMS: atom_id res chain seq x y z
N MET A 1 18.08 -20.08 5.12
CA MET A 1 17.64 -19.07 4.15
C MET A 1 16.13 -19.17 4.02
N SER A 2 15.39 -18.07 4.21
CA SER A 2 13.93 -18.06 3.98
C SER A 2 13.64 -18.18 2.49
N VAL A 3 12.77 -19.12 2.10
CA VAL A 3 12.27 -19.25 0.73
C VAL A 3 11.15 -18.22 0.54
N PRO A 4 11.11 -17.48 -0.59
CA PRO A 4 9.96 -16.62 -0.91
C PRO A 4 8.67 -17.45 -0.89
N ARG A 5 7.65 -16.96 -0.18
CA ARG A 5 6.39 -17.68 -0.03
C ARG A 5 5.20 -16.75 0.10
N VAL A 6 4.05 -17.24 -0.33
CA VAL A 6 2.72 -16.72 0.04
C VAL A 6 2.08 -17.73 0.97
N SER A 7 1.55 -17.28 2.11
CA SER A 7 0.93 -18.13 3.11
C SER A 7 -0.52 -17.71 3.29
N ALA A 8 -1.44 -18.66 3.16
CA ALA A 8 -2.86 -18.46 3.41
C ALA A 8 -3.23 -19.11 4.75
N PHE A 9 -3.90 -18.35 5.61
CA PHE A 9 -4.37 -18.78 6.92
C PHE A 9 -5.91 -18.82 6.92
N ALA A 10 -6.50 -19.58 7.84
CA ALA A 10 -7.94 -19.49 8.06
C ALA A 10 -8.29 -18.10 8.61
N ARG A 11 -9.44 -17.51 8.22
CA ARG A 11 -9.86 -16.18 8.68
C ARG A 11 -9.86 -16.03 10.21
N LEU A 12 -10.31 -17.08 10.90
CA LEU A 12 -10.38 -17.14 12.37
C LEU A 12 -9.12 -17.75 13.03
N ALA A 13 -8.01 -17.83 12.31
CA ALA A 13 -6.73 -18.25 12.87
C ALA A 13 -6.33 -17.32 14.03
N ASN A 14 -5.97 -17.90 15.17
CA ASN A 14 -5.50 -17.16 16.34
C ASN A 14 -4.31 -17.88 16.98
N GLY A 15 -3.26 -17.11 17.31
CA GLY A 15 -2.00 -17.64 17.83
C GLY A 15 -1.11 -18.26 16.75
N ALA A 16 -0.14 -19.07 17.19
CA ALA A 16 0.84 -19.71 16.31
C ALA A 16 0.22 -20.92 15.60
N VAL A 17 -0.51 -20.68 14.51
CA VAL A 17 -1.10 -21.73 13.68
C VAL A 17 -0.36 -21.86 12.35
N ALA A 18 -0.24 -23.09 11.85
CA ALA A 18 0.32 -23.34 10.52
C ALA A 18 -0.62 -22.78 9.43
N PRO A 19 -0.08 -22.27 8.31
CA PRO A 19 -0.89 -21.87 7.17
C PRO A 19 -1.65 -23.07 6.60
N LYS A 20 -2.87 -22.82 6.12
CA LYS A 20 -3.70 -23.81 5.43
C LYS A 20 -3.16 -24.14 4.04
N ARG A 21 -2.46 -23.18 3.42
CA ARG A 21 -1.86 -23.31 2.11
C ARG A 21 -0.61 -22.45 2.03
N ILE A 22 0.41 -22.99 1.39
CA ILE A 22 1.67 -22.30 1.10
C ILE A 22 1.91 -22.40 -0.40
N LEU A 23 2.26 -21.28 -1.03
CA LEU A 23 2.80 -21.22 -2.37
C LEU A 23 4.28 -20.82 -2.28
N GLU A 24 5.18 -21.68 -2.76
CA GLU A 24 6.63 -21.49 -2.70
C GLU A 24 7.42 -22.36 -3.70
N GLY A 25 8.72 -22.14 -3.80
CA GLY A 25 9.61 -22.91 -4.67
C GLY A 25 9.81 -22.28 -6.05
N GLN A 26 10.76 -22.82 -6.82
CA GLN A 26 11.29 -22.16 -8.01
C GLN A 26 10.26 -21.96 -9.12
N ALA A 27 9.35 -22.92 -9.32
CA ALA A 27 8.34 -22.84 -10.39
C ALA A 27 7.34 -21.69 -10.18
N THR A 28 7.19 -21.19 -8.96
CA THR A 28 6.34 -20.03 -8.66
C THR A 28 6.90 -18.72 -9.22
N HIS A 29 8.20 -18.64 -9.53
CA HIS A 29 8.89 -17.41 -9.89
C HIS A 29 8.84 -16.30 -8.81
N LEU A 30 8.40 -16.62 -7.59
CA LEU A 30 8.46 -15.68 -6.46
C LEU A 30 9.92 -15.35 -6.15
N SER A 31 10.18 -14.09 -5.80
CA SER A 31 11.51 -13.62 -5.40
C SER A 31 11.51 -13.14 -3.95
N ARG A 32 12.71 -13.02 -3.35
CA ARG A 32 12.88 -12.53 -1.96
C ARG A 32 12.31 -11.13 -1.71
N THR A 33 12.04 -10.35 -2.75
CA THR A 33 11.58 -8.97 -2.64
C THR A 33 10.19 -8.84 -3.27
N MET A 34 9.16 -9.05 -2.45
CA MET A 34 7.75 -8.84 -2.77
C MET A 34 7.18 -7.91 -1.71
N HIS A 35 6.92 -6.66 -2.07
CA HIS A 35 6.56 -5.61 -1.11
C HIS A 35 5.06 -5.28 -1.09
N GLY A 36 4.31 -5.82 -2.05
CA GLY A 36 2.87 -5.66 -2.16
C GLY A 36 2.25 -6.88 -2.82
N MET A 37 0.95 -7.01 -2.63
CA MET A 37 0.08 -7.96 -3.32
C MET A 37 -1.35 -7.42 -3.25
N ASP A 38 -2.19 -7.81 -4.20
CA ASP A 38 -3.62 -7.53 -4.13
C ASP A 38 -4.43 -8.73 -4.62
N PHE A 39 -5.66 -8.85 -4.13
CA PHE A 39 -6.55 -9.99 -4.39
C PHE A 39 -7.84 -9.52 -5.07
N ASP A 40 -8.10 -10.07 -6.26
CA ASP A 40 -9.33 -9.87 -7.01
C ASP A 40 -10.37 -10.90 -6.56
N VAL A 41 -11.27 -10.46 -5.67
CA VAL A 41 -12.33 -11.32 -5.12
C VAL A 41 -13.27 -11.86 -6.21
N PRO A 42 -13.81 -11.03 -7.13
CA PRO A 42 -14.68 -11.54 -8.21
C PRO A 42 -14.07 -12.64 -9.08
N HIS A 43 -12.77 -12.59 -9.35
CA HIS A 43 -12.12 -13.54 -10.26
C HIS A 43 -11.32 -14.66 -9.57
N ASP A 44 -11.21 -14.64 -8.24
CA ASP A 44 -10.36 -15.54 -7.46
C ASP A 44 -8.93 -15.56 -8.01
N GLU A 45 -8.29 -14.39 -8.10
CA GLU A 45 -6.91 -14.23 -8.54
C GLU A 45 -6.15 -13.29 -7.59
N PHE A 46 -4.84 -13.50 -7.44
CA PHE A 46 -3.97 -12.50 -6.79
C PHE A 46 -2.78 -12.15 -7.64
N PHE A 47 -2.31 -10.93 -7.44
CA PHE A 47 -1.25 -10.31 -8.21
C PHE A 47 -0.08 -9.94 -7.32
N ILE A 48 1.13 -10.26 -7.76
CA ILE A 48 2.36 -10.00 -7.00
C ILE A 48 3.37 -9.27 -7.90
N PRO A 49 3.68 -8.00 -7.62
CA PRO A 49 4.83 -7.34 -8.22
C PRO A 49 6.14 -7.95 -7.70
N VAL A 50 7.03 -8.28 -8.63
CA VAL A 50 8.35 -8.84 -8.35
C VAL A 50 9.41 -7.84 -8.76
N ALA A 51 9.88 -7.09 -7.77
CA ALA A 51 10.73 -5.92 -7.94
C ALA A 51 12.03 -6.22 -8.70
N LEU A 52 12.71 -7.33 -8.39
CA LEU A 52 14.03 -7.64 -8.95
C LEU A 52 13.98 -8.17 -10.38
N SER A 53 12.81 -8.64 -10.85
CA SER A 53 12.64 -9.16 -12.19
C SER A 53 11.88 -8.19 -13.11
N GLY A 54 11.41 -7.05 -12.61
CA GLY A 54 10.58 -6.12 -13.38
C GLY A 54 9.30 -6.79 -13.87
N ALA A 55 8.63 -7.56 -13.00
CA ALA A 55 7.49 -8.39 -13.40
C ALA A 55 6.28 -8.22 -12.50
N VAL A 56 5.11 -8.57 -13.02
CA VAL A 56 3.89 -8.84 -12.25
C VAL A 56 3.48 -10.28 -12.49
N LEU A 57 3.36 -11.05 -11.41
CA LEU A 57 2.89 -12.42 -11.43
C LEU A 57 1.40 -12.45 -11.08
N THR A 58 0.63 -13.25 -11.80
CA THR A 58 -0.76 -13.55 -11.45
C THR A 58 -0.88 -15.02 -11.08
N PHE A 59 -1.59 -15.32 -10.01
CA PHE A 59 -1.91 -16.68 -9.58
C PHE A 59 -3.41 -16.85 -9.39
N PRO A 60 -3.95 -18.06 -9.57
CA PRO A 60 -5.30 -18.37 -9.09
C PRO A 60 -5.34 -18.27 -7.57
N GLY A 61 -6.47 -17.88 -7.00
CA GLY A 61 -6.65 -17.68 -5.55
C GLY A 61 -6.37 -18.94 -4.75
N GLY A 62 -6.69 -20.11 -5.33
CA GLY A 62 -6.38 -21.43 -4.81
C GLY A 62 -4.91 -21.88 -4.90
N ALA A 63 -3.99 -21.09 -5.47
CA ALA A 63 -2.62 -21.52 -5.75
C ALA A 63 -1.87 -22.01 -4.50
N GLY A 64 -1.14 -23.12 -4.65
CA GLY A 64 -0.34 -23.73 -3.58
C GLY A 64 0.77 -24.63 -4.09
N GLY A 65 1.59 -25.15 -3.16
CA GLY A 65 2.78 -25.93 -3.50
C GLY A 65 3.76 -25.09 -4.33
N SER A 66 4.21 -25.62 -5.46
CA SER A 66 5.08 -24.92 -6.41
C SER A 66 4.38 -24.60 -7.73
N GLU A 67 3.09 -24.28 -7.66
CA GLU A 67 2.30 -23.95 -8.85
C GLU A 67 2.87 -22.70 -9.57
N PRO A 68 3.08 -22.75 -10.90
CA PRO A 68 3.56 -21.61 -11.65
C PRO A 68 2.49 -20.51 -11.77
N PRO A 69 2.90 -19.25 -12.01
CA PRO A 69 1.95 -18.15 -12.23
C PRO A 69 1.09 -18.42 -13.47
N LYS A 70 -0.22 -18.13 -13.35
CA LYS A 70 -1.19 -18.17 -14.46
C LYS A 70 -0.77 -17.21 -15.58
N ARG A 71 -0.27 -16.03 -15.21
CA ARG A 71 0.15 -14.96 -16.12
C ARG A 71 1.37 -14.23 -15.58
N VAL A 72 2.24 -13.77 -16.48
CA VAL A 72 3.45 -13.02 -16.16
C VAL A 72 3.54 -11.82 -17.09
N ILE A 73 3.36 -10.60 -16.56
CA ILE A 73 3.65 -9.37 -17.29
C ILE A 73 5.11 -9.04 -17.05
N GLN A 74 5.95 -9.17 -18.09
CA GLN A 74 7.39 -8.93 -17.99
C GLN A 74 8.00 -8.65 -19.36
N GLY A 75 8.98 -7.75 -19.41
CA GLY A 75 9.80 -7.49 -20.60
C GLY A 75 9.90 -6.00 -20.93
N SER A 76 10.70 -5.68 -21.94
CA SER A 76 11.07 -4.30 -22.28
C SER A 76 9.90 -3.39 -22.66
N LYS A 77 8.80 -3.93 -23.20
CA LYS A 77 7.61 -3.14 -23.57
C LYS A 77 6.77 -2.73 -22.36
N THR A 78 6.89 -3.44 -21.24
CA THR A 78 6.11 -3.16 -20.03
C THR A 78 6.51 -1.83 -19.37
N GLY A 79 7.76 -1.40 -19.57
CA GLY A 79 8.33 -0.24 -18.88
C GLY A 79 8.64 -0.49 -17.40
N LEU A 80 8.29 -1.65 -16.85
CA LEU A 80 8.55 -1.99 -15.44
C LEU A 80 10.05 -2.08 -15.17
N VAL A 81 10.51 -1.38 -14.14
CA VAL A 81 11.90 -1.34 -13.69
C VAL A 81 12.04 -2.07 -12.36
N ARG A 82 11.27 -1.67 -11.35
CA ARG A 82 11.28 -2.23 -10.01
C ARG A 82 9.89 -2.10 -9.36
N PRO A 83 8.84 -2.75 -9.91
CA PRO A 83 7.49 -2.66 -9.37
C PRO A 83 7.46 -3.15 -7.92
N GLN A 84 6.83 -2.38 -7.03
CA GLN A 84 6.76 -2.73 -5.60
C GLN A 84 5.35 -2.90 -5.06
N THR A 85 4.36 -2.30 -5.72
CA THR A 85 2.98 -2.25 -5.26
C THR A 85 2.03 -2.43 -6.44
N ILE A 86 0.86 -2.96 -6.16
CA ILE A 86 -0.18 -3.22 -7.14
C ILE A 86 -1.54 -3.00 -6.51
N ALA A 87 -2.50 -2.52 -7.29
CA ALA A 87 -3.92 -2.51 -6.96
C ALA A 87 -4.71 -3.04 -8.15
N VAL A 88 -5.75 -3.86 -7.89
CA VAL A 88 -6.67 -4.35 -8.91
C VAL A 88 -7.97 -3.57 -8.89
N ASP A 89 -8.42 -3.16 -10.08
CA ASP A 89 -9.75 -2.62 -10.32
C ASP A 89 -10.58 -3.68 -11.06
N PRO A 90 -11.32 -4.54 -10.35
CA PRO A 90 -12.10 -5.60 -10.99
C PRO A 90 -13.34 -5.05 -11.72
N VAL A 91 -13.75 -3.80 -11.45
CA VAL A 91 -14.90 -3.18 -12.12
C VAL A 91 -14.56 -2.81 -13.55
N HIS A 92 -13.32 -2.41 -13.81
CA HIS A 92 -12.84 -1.96 -15.12
C HIS A 92 -11.83 -2.92 -15.78
N ASP A 93 -11.55 -4.08 -15.15
CA ASP A 93 -10.53 -5.04 -15.59
C ASP A 93 -9.14 -4.39 -15.77
N GLU A 94 -8.66 -3.67 -14.75
CA GLU A 94 -7.37 -2.96 -14.80
C GLU A 94 -6.47 -3.25 -13.60
N LEU A 95 -5.15 -3.20 -13.83
CA LEU A 95 -4.12 -3.29 -12.79
C LEU A 95 -3.32 -2.00 -12.75
N PHE A 96 -3.16 -1.44 -11.57
CA PHE A 96 -2.33 -0.27 -11.31
C PHE A 96 -1.06 -0.72 -10.61
N VAL A 97 0.10 -0.51 -11.23
CA VAL A 97 1.40 -0.99 -10.76
C VAL A 97 2.29 0.18 -10.44
N GLY A 98 2.58 0.38 -9.16
CA GLY A 98 3.48 1.43 -8.70
C GLY A 98 4.94 1.00 -8.82
N ASP A 99 5.72 1.79 -9.53
CA ASP A 99 7.15 1.59 -9.71
C ASP A 99 7.94 2.78 -9.15
N PRO A 100 8.58 2.62 -7.97
CA PRO A 100 9.33 3.69 -7.34
C PRO A 100 10.60 4.08 -8.11
N SER A 101 11.22 3.16 -8.86
CA SER A 101 12.44 3.47 -9.63
C SER A 101 12.12 4.22 -10.92
N ALA A 102 10.99 3.89 -11.55
CA ALA A 102 10.48 4.60 -12.70
C ALA A 102 9.75 5.91 -12.33
N ARG A 103 9.39 6.09 -11.06
CA ARG A 103 8.57 7.21 -10.57
C ARG A 103 7.24 7.30 -11.31
N ALA A 104 6.62 6.14 -11.50
CA ALA A 104 5.46 5.99 -12.36
C ALA A 104 4.42 5.05 -11.73
N VAL A 105 3.17 5.25 -12.14
CA VAL A 105 2.12 4.23 -12.04
C VAL A 105 1.82 3.73 -13.45
N TYR A 106 2.08 2.45 -13.69
CA TYR A 106 1.75 1.77 -14.93
C TYR A 106 0.37 1.13 -14.82
N VAL A 107 -0.45 1.29 -15.85
CA VAL A 107 -1.75 0.63 -15.91
C VAL A 107 -1.73 -0.43 -17.00
N PHE A 108 -2.16 -1.63 -16.67
CA PHE A 108 -2.31 -2.77 -17.58
C PHE A 108 -3.76 -3.25 -17.58
N HIS A 109 -4.17 -4.00 -18.59
CA HIS A 109 -5.40 -4.78 -18.46
C HIS A 109 -5.19 -5.88 -17.42
N ARG A 110 -6.25 -6.20 -16.67
CA ARG A 110 -6.21 -7.26 -15.66
C ARG A 110 -5.78 -8.58 -16.24
N THR A 111 -6.12 -8.88 -17.49
CA THR A 111 -5.83 -10.15 -18.16
C THR A 111 -4.54 -10.17 -18.97
N ASP A 112 -3.73 -9.11 -18.93
CA ASP A 112 -2.48 -9.02 -19.69
C ASP A 112 -1.49 -10.15 -19.34
N ASN A 113 -0.71 -10.55 -20.34
CA ASN A 113 0.30 -11.60 -20.22
C ASN A 113 1.45 -11.39 -21.23
N GLY A 114 2.68 -11.61 -20.79
CA GLY A 114 3.90 -11.48 -21.57
C GLY A 114 4.46 -10.06 -21.62
N ASN A 115 5.22 -9.78 -22.68
CA ASN A 115 5.88 -8.49 -22.91
C ASN A 115 4.93 -7.51 -23.63
N VAL A 116 3.98 -6.96 -22.88
CA VAL A 116 2.95 -6.03 -23.38
C VAL A 116 3.23 -4.60 -22.94
N ALA A 117 2.72 -3.62 -23.68
CA ALA A 117 2.80 -2.22 -23.30
C ALA A 117 1.67 -1.86 -22.32
N PRO A 118 1.90 -0.95 -21.35
CA PRO A 118 0.85 -0.46 -20.48
C PRO A 118 -0.18 0.36 -21.28
N ILE A 119 -1.46 0.30 -20.88
CA ILE A 119 -2.54 1.08 -21.49
C ILE A 119 -2.49 2.56 -21.07
N ARG A 120 -1.91 2.84 -19.90
CA ARG A 120 -1.65 4.19 -19.39
C ARG A 120 -0.36 4.21 -18.57
N VAL A 121 0.31 5.36 -18.58
CA VAL A 121 1.49 5.62 -17.75
C VAL A 121 1.35 6.99 -17.12
N LEU A 122 1.12 7.03 -15.81
CA LEU A 122 1.13 8.26 -15.02
C LEU A 122 2.56 8.52 -14.53
N GLN A 123 3.19 9.57 -15.05
CA GLN A 123 4.58 9.92 -14.75
C GLN A 123 4.89 11.36 -15.18
N GLY A 124 6.03 11.89 -14.75
CA GLY A 124 6.50 13.22 -15.17
C GLY A 124 6.52 14.23 -14.02
N THR A 125 7.03 15.43 -14.29
CA THR A 125 7.28 16.41 -13.23
C THR A 125 6.01 17.04 -12.67
N LYS A 126 4.97 17.22 -13.48
CA LYS A 126 3.65 17.71 -13.01
C LYS A 126 2.95 16.68 -12.14
N SER A 127 3.17 15.38 -12.39
CA SER A 127 2.63 14.31 -11.53
C SER A 127 3.15 14.35 -10.10
N LYS A 128 4.31 14.97 -9.85
CA LYS A 128 4.97 15.04 -8.54
C LYS A 128 5.30 13.66 -7.93
N LEU A 129 5.18 12.57 -8.69
CA LEU A 129 5.57 11.23 -8.25
C LEU A 129 7.08 11.17 -8.03
N VAL A 130 7.52 10.68 -6.87
CA VAL A 130 8.96 10.53 -6.55
C VAL A 130 9.38 9.11 -6.18
N GLU A 131 8.67 8.44 -5.28
CA GLU A 131 8.94 7.06 -4.88
C GLU A 131 7.61 6.38 -4.57
N VAL A 132 6.93 5.90 -5.61
CA VAL A 132 5.61 5.27 -5.47
C VAL A 132 5.76 3.95 -4.71
N THR A 133 5.31 3.92 -3.47
CA THR A 133 5.44 2.78 -2.55
C THR A 133 4.14 2.06 -2.31
N SER A 134 3.01 2.74 -2.54
CA SER A 134 1.67 2.18 -2.48
C SER A 134 0.82 2.69 -3.63
N VAL A 135 -0.12 1.88 -4.09
CA VAL A 135 -1.25 2.33 -4.92
C VAL A 135 -2.54 1.74 -4.37
N ALA A 136 -3.63 2.49 -4.43
CA ALA A 136 -4.99 2.04 -4.16
C ALA A 136 -5.92 2.64 -5.19
N VAL A 137 -6.98 1.92 -5.56
CA VAL A 137 -7.96 2.36 -6.55
C VAL A 137 -9.35 2.37 -5.95
N ASP A 138 -10.08 3.45 -6.20
CA ASP A 138 -11.49 3.60 -5.84
C ASP A 138 -12.30 3.71 -7.13
N PRO A 139 -12.89 2.60 -7.62
CA PRO A 139 -13.69 2.62 -8.84
C PRO A 139 -15.04 3.32 -8.66
N VAL A 140 -15.53 3.50 -7.42
CA VAL A 140 -16.82 4.18 -7.15
C VAL A 140 -16.66 5.69 -7.28
N HIS A 141 -15.55 6.24 -6.79
CA HIS A 141 -15.26 7.67 -6.82
C HIS A 141 -14.32 8.10 -7.96
N ASP A 142 -13.93 7.17 -8.84
CA ASP A 142 -13.00 7.38 -9.96
C ASP A 142 -11.64 7.94 -9.51
N LEU A 143 -11.08 7.37 -8.43
CA LEU A 143 -9.81 7.81 -7.85
C LEU A 143 -8.70 6.77 -7.96
N LEU A 144 -7.49 7.25 -8.23
CA LEU A 144 -6.23 6.55 -8.00
C LEU A 144 -5.48 7.26 -6.88
N ILE A 145 -5.10 6.53 -5.85
CA ILE A 145 -4.33 7.05 -4.71
C ILE A 145 -2.92 6.46 -4.81
N ALA A 146 -1.93 7.29 -5.13
CA ALA A 146 -0.53 6.91 -5.13
C ALA A 146 0.11 7.40 -3.83
N GLY A 147 0.54 6.46 -2.99
CA GLY A 147 1.33 6.81 -1.81
C GLY A 147 2.81 6.76 -2.12
N GLN A 148 3.54 7.76 -1.62
CA GLN A 148 4.95 7.89 -1.89
C GLN A 148 5.77 8.24 -0.65
N ARG A 149 7.05 7.87 -0.70
CA ARG A 149 8.07 8.28 0.28
C ARG A 149 8.98 9.33 -0.35
N GLY A 150 8.87 10.55 0.11
CA GLY A 150 9.72 11.65 -0.32
C GLY A 150 10.91 11.87 0.62
N PRO A 151 11.87 12.73 0.22
CA PRO A 151 12.99 13.12 1.09
C PRO A 151 12.55 13.94 2.32
N THR A 152 11.32 14.47 2.34
CA THR A 152 10.80 15.33 3.41
C THR A 152 9.36 14.93 3.78
N PRO A 153 8.88 15.28 4.99
CA PRO A 153 7.47 15.08 5.35
C PRO A 153 6.47 15.72 4.38
N GLN A 154 6.83 16.80 3.69
CA GLN A 154 5.98 17.47 2.71
C GLN A 154 5.89 16.70 1.39
N THR A 155 6.80 15.77 1.15
CA THR A 155 6.87 14.95 -0.07
C THR A 155 6.56 13.48 0.20
N THR A 156 6.44 13.08 1.47
CA THR A 156 5.92 11.79 1.91
C THR A 156 4.43 11.92 2.19
N GLY A 157 3.61 11.09 1.54
CA GLY A 157 2.15 11.18 1.67
C GLY A 157 1.41 10.57 0.49
N LEU A 158 0.15 10.94 0.35
CA LEU A 158 -0.76 10.42 -0.66
C LEU A 158 -1.03 11.48 -1.73
N LEU A 159 -0.89 11.10 -2.99
CA LEU A 159 -1.28 11.89 -4.15
C LEU A 159 -2.53 11.27 -4.75
N ILE A 160 -3.58 12.06 -4.90
CA ILE A 160 -4.87 11.61 -5.41
C ILE A 160 -5.03 12.09 -6.86
N PHE A 161 -5.29 11.16 -7.77
CA PHE A 161 -5.48 11.37 -9.21
C PHE A 161 -6.87 10.88 -9.65
N LYS A 162 -7.27 11.16 -10.90
CA LYS A 162 -8.31 10.34 -11.55
C LYS A 162 -7.79 8.92 -11.72
N ARG A 163 -8.68 7.97 -11.60
CA ARG A 163 -8.44 6.57 -12.00
C ARG A 163 -7.94 6.45 -13.44
N THR A 164 -8.42 7.31 -14.34
CA THR A 164 -8.08 7.29 -15.78
C THR A 164 -6.99 8.28 -16.18
N ASP A 165 -6.33 8.95 -15.24
CA ASP A 165 -5.26 9.90 -15.55
C ASP A 165 -4.10 9.21 -16.29
N ASN A 166 -3.52 9.91 -17.27
CA ASN A 166 -2.47 9.39 -18.15
C ASN A 166 -1.47 10.50 -18.52
N GLY A 167 -0.19 10.16 -18.61
CA GLY A 167 0.89 11.09 -18.91
C GLY A 167 1.27 11.96 -17.70
N ASP A 168 1.67 13.20 -17.97
CA ASP A 168 2.16 14.15 -16.98
C ASP A 168 1.05 15.11 -16.53
N VAL A 169 0.25 14.66 -15.56
CA VAL A 169 -0.90 15.40 -15.01
C VAL A 169 -0.72 15.66 -13.52
N ALA A 170 -1.18 16.80 -13.03
CA ALA A 170 -1.06 17.15 -11.63
C ALA A 170 -2.05 16.36 -10.75
N PRO A 171 -1.66 15.98 -9.52
CA PRO A 171 -2.60 15.39 -8.57
C PRO A 171 -3.71 16.39 -8.23
N ARG A 172 -4.91 15.88 -8.01
CA ARG A 172 -6.08 16.65 -7.59
C ARG A 172 -6.01 17.10 -6.14
N ALA A 173 -5.41 16.28 -5.29
CA ALA A 173 -5.20 16.55 -3.87
C ALA A 173 -3.90 15.87 -3.41
N ILE A 174 -3.26 16.43 -2.39
CA ILE A 174 -2.04 15.90 -1.79
C ILE A 174 -2.21 15.89 -0.28
N ILE A 175 -2.30 14.70 0.31
CA ILE A 175 -2.30 14.51 1.76
C ILE A 175 -0.86 14.26 2.20
N ALA A 176 -0.17 15.31 2.63
CA ALA A 176 1.23 15.24 3.03
C ALA A 176 1.57 16.32 4.06
N GLY A 177 2.64 16.10 4.82
CA GLY A 177 3.11 17.04 5.82
C GLY A 177 3.17 16.44 7.24
N PRO A 178 3.76 17.19 8.19
CA PRO A 178 4.04 16.69 9.53
C PRO A 178 2.82 16.25 10.34
N LYS A 179 1.65 16.88 10.17
CA LYS A 179 0.40 16.51 10.88
C LYS A 179 -0.17 15.19 10.38
N THR A 180 0.10 14.80 9.12
CA THR A 180 -0.30 13.48 8.62
C THR A 180 0.40 12.34 9.35
N ARG A 181 1.59 12.58 9.91
CA ARG A 181 2.41 11.55 10.56
C ARG A 181 2.79 10.38 9.64
N MET A 182 2.62 10.53 8.32
CA MET A 182 3.10 9.56 7.34
C MET A 182 4.61 9.75 7.18
N TYR A 183 5.40 8.96 7.89
CA TYR A 183 6.87 9.03 7.82
C TYR A 183 7.47 7.83 7.10
N HIS A 184 6.92 6.65 7.37
CA HIS A 184 7.27 5.44 6.68
C HIS A 184 6.06 4.51 6.58
N PHE A 185 5.52 4.37 5.38
CA PHE A 185 4.37 3.50 5.13
C PHE A 185 4.59 2.76 3.81
N ARG A 186 3.85 1.67 3.61
CA ARG A 186 3.98 0.83 2.42
C ARG A 186 2.66 0.50 1.76
N GLN A 187 1.66 0.06 2.50
CA GLN A 187 0.36 -0.29 1.91
C GLN A 187 -0.69 0.74 2.30
N VAL A 188 -1.51 1.07 1.32
CA VAL A 188 -2.66 1.95 1.43
C VAL A 188 -3.82 1.19 0.84
N VAL A 189 -4.98 1.27 1.48
CA VAL A 189 -6.22 0.70 0.97
C VAL A 189 -7.33 1.71 1.15
N VAL A 190 -8.30 1.71 0.24
CA VAL A 190 -9.47 2.58 0.29
C VAL A 190 -10.70 1.73 0.53
N ASP A 191 -11.63 2.23 1.34
CA ASP A 191 -13.00 1.75 1.39
C ASP A 191 -13.89 2.69 0.56
N PRO A 192 -14.28 2.29 -0.66
CA PRO A 192 -15.15 3.07 -1.53
C PRO A 192 -16.53 3.32 -0.95
N LYS A 193 -17.01 2.50 0.00
CA LYS A 193 -18.37 2.64 0.54
C LYS A 193 -18.50 3.86 1.45
N VAL A 194 -17.47 4.11 2.27
CA VAL A 194 -17.46 5.24 3.23
C VAL A 194 -16.49 6.35 2.84
N GLY A 195 -15.77 6.20 1.72
CA GLY A 195 -14.80 7.17 1.22
C GLY A 195 -13.66 7.40 2.20
N LYS A 196 -13.06 6.31 2.71
CA LYS A 196 -11.97 6.38 3.69
C LYS A 196 -10.72 5.67 3.22
N ILE A 197 -9.58 6.29 3.47
CA ILE A 197 -8.26 5.79 3.13
C ILE A 197 -7.57 5.30 4.40
N TYR A 198 -7.13 4.05 4.41
CA TYR A 198 -6.41 3.42 5.50
C TYR A 198 -4.94 3.28 5.14
N VAL A 199 -4.06 3.70 6.04
CA VAL A 199 -2.61 3.65 5.83
C VAL A 199 -1.94 2.96 7.01
N ALA A 200 -1.14 1.92 6.72
CA ALA A 200 -0.27 1.28 7.69
C ALA A 200 1.05 2.06 7.80
N VAL A 201 1.23 2.76 8.92
CA VAL A 201 2.40 3.62 9.17
C VAL A 201 3.31 2.97 10.21
N GLN A 202 4.52 2.65 9.78
CA GLN A 202 5.57 2.10 10.63
C GLN A 202 6.20 3.20 11.48
N ASP A 203 6.57 2.85 12.72
CA ASP A 203 7.38 3.72 13.57
C ASP A 203 8.88 3.51 13.33
N ILE A 204 9.27 3.47 12.06
CA ILE A 204 10.66 3.47 11.67
C ILE A 204 11.00 4.80 10.99
N TRP A 205 11.95 5.50 11.58
CA TRP A 205 12.50 6.73 11.04
C TRP A 205 13.73 6.40 10.21
N TYR A 206 13.51 6.05 8.96
CA TYR A 206 14.59 5.98 7.97
C TYR A 206 14.65 7.36 7.28
N LYS A 207 15.82 8.01 7.22
CA LYS A 207 16.04 9.04 6.20
C LYS A 207 16.10 8.25 4.88
N PRO A 208 15.06 8.25 4.03
CA PRO A 208 15.18 7.56 2.77
C PRO A 208 16.40 8.14 2.07
N ALA A 209 17.31 7.25 1.69
CA ALA A 209 18.23 7.52 0.62
C ALA A 209 17.43 8.20 -0.50
N ALA A 210 17.93 9.32 -1.05
CA ALA A 210 17.22 10.01 -2.13
C ALA A 210 16.72 8.97 -3.16
N PRO A 211 15.43 9.00 -3.54
CA PRO A 211 14.84 7.95 -4.36
C PRO A 211 15.69 7.72 -5.60
N TYR A 212 16.10 6.47 -5.82
CA TYR A 212 16.91 6.10 -6.99
C TYR A 212 16.19 6.54 -8.25
N ALA A 213 16.79 7.44 -9.03
CA ALA A 213 16.29 7.86 -10.32
C ALA A 213 17.12 7.18 -11.40
N SER A 214 16.48 6.46 -12.33
CA SER A 214 17.19 5.89 -13.48
C SER A 214 17.88 6.96 -14.33
N SER A 215 17.32 8.17 -14.36
CA SER A 215 17.87 9.33 -15.05
C SER A 215 19.06 10.00 -14.33
N ASN A 216 19.33 9.65 -13.06
CA ASN A 216 20.42 10.24 -12.29
C ASN A 216 20.97 9.25 -11.25
N VAL A 217 22.04 8.54 -11.61
CA VAL A 217 22.72 7.57 -10.73
C VAL A 217 23.33 8.30 -9.54
N ARG A 218 22.96 7.89 -8.33
CA ARG A 218 23.36 8.56 -7.09
C ARG A 218 24.86 8.42 -6.81
N SER A 219 25.55 9.53 -6.52
CA SER A 219 26.99 9.57 -6.21
C SER A 219 27.30 9.61 -4.70
N ASP A 220 26.31 9.83 -3.84
CA ASP A 220 26.48 10.14 -2.41
C ASP A 220 25.64 9.20 -1.49
N PHE A 221 26.16 8.02 -1.17
CA PHE A 221 25.54 7.19 -0.13
C PHE A 221 26.06 7.60 1.26
N ALA A 222 25.40 8.57 1.90
CA ALA A 222 25.62 8.85 3.32
C ALA A 222 24.61 8.07 4.18
N ALA A 223 25.10 7.15 5.01
CA ALA A 223 24.34 6.28 5.90
C ALA A 223 24.05 6.91 7.28
N GLU A 224 24.06 8.25 7.37
CA GLU A 224 23.96 8.91 8.67
C GLU A 224 22.53 8.92 9.20
N LYS A 225 22.35 8.30 10.37
CA LYS A 225 21.16 8.44 11.21
C LYS A 225 20.99 9.92 11.55
N ASN A 226 19.88 10.52 11.12
CA ASN A 226 19.62 11.93 11.37
C ASN A 226 19.04 12.13 12.77
N GLU A 227 19.84 12.62 13.72
CA GLU A 227 19.39 12.95 15.08
C GLU A 227 18.32 14.06 15.11
N GLU A 228 18.22 14.91 14.08
CA GLU A 228 17.12 15.89 13.98
C GLU A 228 15.78 15.28 13.55
N ALA A 229 15.80 14.12 12.88
CA ALA A 229 14.58 13.39 12.55
C ALA A 229 13.90 12.81 13.80
N LEU A 230 14.66 12.59 14.89
CA LEU A 230 14.15 12.17 16.19
C LEU A 230 13.35 13.28 16.90
N LYS A 231 13.54 14.55 16.51
CA LYS A 231 12.85 15.72 17.09
C LYS A 231 11.37 15.81 16.72
N TRP A 232 10.89 15.05 15.72
CA TRP A 232 9.49 15.04 15.28
C TRP A 232 8.58 14.11 16.10
N THR A 233 9.11 13.48 17.15
CA THR A 233 8.38 12.47 17.93
C THR A 233 7.53 13.08 19.05
N THR A 234 6.22 12.89 18.91
CA THR A 234 5.23 12.45 19.92
C THR A 234 3.82 12.76 19.41
N SER A 235 2.90 11.82 19.64
CA SER A 235 1.44 11.89 19.46
C SER A 235 0.84 11.84 18.03
N PRO A 236 0.22 10.69 17.67
CA PRO A 236 -0.93 10.64 16.76
C PRO A 236 -2.25 10.06 17.36
N PHE A 237 -2.52 9.91 18.66
CA PHE A 237 -2.41 10.89 19.76
C PHE A 237 -1.96 10.21 21.08
N ASP A 238 -0.73 10.43 21.54
CA ASP A 238 0.22 9.50 22.17
C ASP A 238 -0.21 8.67 23.39
N PRO A 239 0.34 7.46 23.59
CA PRO A 239 0.96 7.30 24.92
C PRO A 239 2.50 7.15 25.04
N SER A 240 3.25 6.66 24.03
CA SER A 240 4.71 6.89 23.82
C SER A 240 5.25 6.11 22.58
N THR A 241 4.49 6.21 21.49
CA THR A 241 4.58 5.64 20.12
C THR A 241 5.38 4.35 19.82
N LYS A 242 4.66 3.39 19.23
CA LYS A 242 5.09 2.61 18.03
C LYS A 242 4.03 2.79 16.92
N GLY A 243 4.16 2.12 15.78
CA GLY A 243 3.42 2.37 14.53
C GLY A 243 1.90 2.29 14.66
N PHE A 244 1.18 2.82 13.67
CA PHE A 244 -0.28 2.96 13.71
C PHE A 244 -0.94 2.66 12.36
N ILE A 245 -2.22 2.34 12.39
CA ILE A 245 -3.08 2.45 11.21
C ILE A 245 -3.83 3.76 11.33
N GLY A 246 -3.68 4.65 10.35
CA GLY A 246 -4.41 5.91 10.30
C GLY A 246 -5.52 5.88 9.25
N VAL A 247 -6.57 6.64 9.49
CA VAL A 247 -7.71 6.79 8.57
C VAL A 247 -7.85 8.23 8.12
N TRP A 248 -7.87 8.46 6.82
CA TRP A 248 -8.12 9.75 6.15
C TRP A 248 -9.37 9.68 5.29
N ASP A 249 -9.84 10.83 4.83
CA ASP A 249 -10.93 10.94 3.88
C ASP A 249 -10.42 11.11 2.45
N ILE A 250 -11.16 10.59 1.47
CA ILE A 250 -10.82 10.75 0.05
C ILE A 250 -10.86 12.21 -0.42
N HIS A 251 -11.46 13.11 0.36
CA HIS A 251 -11.53 14.54 0.10
C HIS A 251 -10.52 15.37 0.92
N ASP A 252 -9.67 14.73 1.71
CA ASP A 252 -8.62 15.44 2.45
C ASP A 252 -7.56 16.01 1.49
N ASP A 253 -7.09 17.23 1.79
CA ASP A 253 -6.01 17.90 1.06
C ASP A 253 -5.13 18.72 2.01
N GLY A 254 -3.82 18.65 1.81
CA GLY A 254 -2.81 19.30 2.63
C GLY A 254 -2.36 18.52 3.86
N ASP A 255 -1.86 19.25 4.84
CA ASP A 255 -1.27 18.72 6.08
C ASP A 255 -2.36 18.41 7.13
N VAL A 256 -3.09 17.31 6.90
CA VAL A 256 -4.22 16.90 7.76
C VAL A 256 -3.89 15.70 8.65
N PRO A 257 -4.22 15.75 9.96
CA PRO A 257 -4.09 14.58 10.83
C PRO A 257 -5.09 13.48 10.47
N PRO A 258 -4.80 12.21 10.84
CA PRO A 258 -5.76 11.13 10.66
C PRO A 258 -7.03 11.41 11.48
N ARG A 259 -8.19 11.07 10.89
CA ARG A 259 -9.52 11.18 11.49
C ARG A 259 -9.76 10.14 12.57
N ALA A 260 -9.17 8.95 12.39
CA ALA A 260 -9.15 7.89 13.38
C ALA A 260 -7.83 7.13 13.31
N VAL A 261 -7.48 6.45 14.39
CA VAL A 261 -6.27 5.64 14.48
C VAL A 261 -6.53 4.32 15.22
N ILE A 262 -5.93 3.24 14.75
CA ILE A 262 -5.76 2.00 15.53
C ILE A 262 -4.32 1.96 16.01
N ARG A 263 -4.14 2.01 17.33
CA ARG A 263 -2.82 2.08 17.99
C ARG A 263 -2.90 1.79 19.48
N GLY A 264 -1.73 1.78 20.12
CA GLY A 264 -1.58 1.70 21.57
C GLY A 264 -1.10 0.31 22.02
N PRO A 265 -0.64 0.17 23.28
CA PRO A 265 -0.12 -1.10 23.77
C PRO A 265 -1.13 -2.25 23.64
N GLU A 266 -2.42 -1.95 23.84
CA GLU A 266 -3.51 -2.92 23.72
C GLU A 266 -3.78 -3.35 22.27
N SER A 267 -3.43 -2.52 21.28
CA SER A 267 -3.56 -2.93 19.87
C SER A 267 -2.49 -3.95 19.48
N ARG A 268 -1.40 -4.06 20.25
CA ARG A 268 -0.22 -4.89 19.95
C ARG A 268 0.45 -4.58 18.62
N LEU A 269 0.17 -3.40 18.07
CA LEU A 269 0.74 -2.91 16.82
C LEU A 269 2.06 -2.23 17.12
N LEU A 270 3.11 -2.60 16.38
CA LEU A 270 4.47 -2.09 16.51
C LEU A 270 4.98 -1.49 15.20
N GLU A 271 5.03 -2.27 14.12
CA GLU A 271 5.55 -1.83 12.81
C GLU A 271 4.66 -2.33 11.66
N PRO A 272 3.42 -1.81 11.56
CA PRO A 272 2.49 -2.22 10.52
C PRO A 272 3.03 -1.82 9.15
N GLY A 273 3.39 -2.82 8.33
CA GLY A 273 3.86 -2.61 6.96
C GLY A 273 2.77 -2.78 5.91
N GLY A 274 1.67 -3.45 6.25
CA GLY A 274 0.54 -3.72 5.36
C GLY A 274 -0.79 -3.50 6.05
N VAL A 275 -1.80 -3.10 5.30
CA VAL A 275 -3.20 -3.02 5.75
C VAL A 275 -4.12 -3.58 4.67
N ALA A 276 -5.15 -4.32 5.09
CA ALA A 276 -6.24 -4.81 4.25
C ALA A 276 -7.57 -4.66 5.01
N LEU A 277 -8.67 -4.66 4.27
CA LEU A 277 -10.01 -4.47 4.82
C LEU A 277 -10.87 -5.68 4.49
N ASP A 278 -11.73 -6.07 5.44
CA ASP A 278 -12.89 -6.93 5.21
C ASP A 278 -14.13 -6.22 5.77
N PRO A 279 -14.74 -5.31 4.98
CA PRO A 279 -15.90 -4.55 5.41
C PRO A 279 -17.12 -5.42 5.74
N GLY A 280 -17.23 -6.61 5.13
CA GLY A 280 -18.33 -7.54 5.35
C GLY A 280 -18.34 -8.12 6.76
N HIS A 281 -17.15 -8.29 7.34
CA HIS A 281 -16.99 -8.73 8.73
C HIS A 281 -16.62 -7.59 9.69
N GLY A 282 -16.48 -6.36 9.19
CA GLY A 282 -16.10 -5.20 10.00
C GLY A 282 -14.64 -5.25 10.46
N GLU A 283 -13.75 -5.82 9.66
CA GLU A 283 -12.37 -6.12 10.06
C GLU A 283 -11.36 -5.23 9.34
N VAL A 284 -10.39 -4.71 10.10
CA VAL A 284 -9.15 -4.11 9.58
C VAL A 284 -8.01 -5.06 9.91
N ILE A 285 -7.25 -5.48 8.90
CA ILE A 285 -6.17 -6.45 9.03
C ILE A 285 -4.85 -5.71 8.82
N ALA A 286 -3.89 -5.90 9.73
CA ALA A 286 -2.56 -5.31 9.62
C ALA A 286 -1.48 -6.38 9.62
N VAL A 287 -0.54 -6.31 8.68
CA VAL A 287 0.68 -7.11 8.72
C VAL A 287 1.77 -6.31 9.41
N ASP A 288 2.38 -6.88 10.43
CA ASP A 288 3.28 -6.18 11.33
C ASP A 288 4.60 -6.94 11.48
N GLY A 289 5.67 -6.30 10.99
CA GLY A 289 7.02 -6.84 11.01
C GLY A 289 7.63 -6.84 12.41
N GLY A 290 7.20 -5.95 13.29
CA GLY A 290 7.70 -5.86 14.67
C GLY A 290 7.26 -7.02 15.55
N VAL A 291 6.10 -7.62 15.24
CA VAL A 291 5.59 -8.83 15.93
C VAL A 291 5.70 -10.11 15.09
N ASN A 292 6.22 -10.02 13.85
CA ASN A 292 6.31 -11.13 12.90
C ASN A 292 4.96 -11.86 12.68
N GLY A 293 3.89 -11.10 12.47
CA GLY A 293 2.55 -11.65 12.30
C GLY A 293 1.57 -10.65 11.70
N TYR A 294 0.30 -11.01 11.66
CA TYR A 294 -0.78 -10.08 11.35
C TYR A 294 -1.77 -9.99 12.50
N GLN A 295 -2.42 -8.84 12.63
CA GLN A 295 -3.47 -8.57 13.61
C GLN A 295 -4.76 -8.28 12.86
N VAL A 296 -5.88 -8.73 13.43
CA VAL A 296 -7.22 -8.44 12.94
C VAL A 296 -7.93 -7.62 13.99
N TYR A 297 -8.43 -6.45 13.61
CA TYR A 297 -9.16 -5.53 14.46
C TYR A 297 -10.62 -5.53 14.04
N LEU A 298 -11.51 -5.93 14.95
CA LEU A 298 -12.96 -5.85 14.72
C LEU A 298 -13.44 -4.43 15.07
N VAL A 299 -13.74 -3.65 14.03
CA VAL A 299 -14.15 -2.25 14.10
C VAL A 299 -15.30 -1.96 13.13
N PRO A 300 -16.47 -2.62 13.27
CA PRO A 300 -17.58 -2.52 12.31
C PRO A 300 -18.05 -1.08 12.07
N GLN A 301 -17.94 -0.20 13.07
CA GLN A 301 -18.27 1.21 12.96
C GLN A 301 -17.46 1.96 11.89
N PHE A 302 -16.24 1.52 11.59
CA PHE A 302 -15.41 2.14 10.53
C PHE A 302 -16.00 1.96 9.13
N PHE A 303 -16.92 1.01 8.95
CA PHE A 303 -17.56 0.67 7.68
C PHE A 303 -19.01 1.21 7.61
N GLN A 304 -19.35 2.16 8.49
CA GLN A 304 -20.66 2.81 8.58
C GLN A 304 -20.51 4.33 8.37
N SER A 305 -21.22 4.88 7.38
CA SER A 305 -21.14 6.32 7.07
C SER A 305 -21.62 7.22 8.22
N GLU A 306 -22.60 6.75 9.00
CA GLU A 306 -23.13 7.46 10.17
C GLU A 306 -22.07 7.70 11.24
N PHE A 307 -21.22 6.71 11.52
CA PHE A 307 -20.11 6.85 12.47
C PHE A 307 -19.19 8.01 12.08
N TRP A 308 -18.81 8.09 10.81
CA TRP A 308 -17.93 9.15 10.33
C TRP A 308 -18.59 10.53 10.34
N SER A 309 -19.89 10.61 10.08
CA SER A 309 -20.65 11.85 10.20
C SER A 309 -20.69 12.33 11.66
N LEU A 310 -21.03 11.45 12.60
CA LEU A 310 -21.07 11.79 14.03
C LEU A 310 -19.70 12.22 14.56
N LEU A 311 -18.64 11.49 14.17
CA LEU A 311 -17.27 11.81 14.56
C LEU A 311 -16.86 13.22 14.09
N ALA A 312 -17.24 13.59 12.86
CA ALA A 312 -16.98 14.93 12.32
C ALA A 312 -17.70 16.04 13.10
N HIS A 313 -18.82 15.74 13.76
CA HIS A 313 -19.58 16.67 14.60
C HIS A 313 -19.20 16.61 16.09
N GLY A 314 -18.18 15.82 16.46
CA GLY A 314 -17.76 15.65 17.86
C GLY A 314 -18.76 14.86 18.72
N LEU A 315 -19.71 14.16 18.08
CA LEU A 315 -20.70 13.33 18.73
C LEU A 315 -20.18 11.90 18.84
N ARG A 316 -20.31 11.27 20.00
CA ARG A 316 -20.01 9.85 20.19
C ARG A 316 -21.30 9.04 20.04
N LEU A 317 -21.23 7.92 19.32
CA LEU A 317 -22.26 6.89 19.40
C LEU A 317 -22.38 6.45 20.86
N GLN A 318 -23.61 6.44 21.40
CA GLN A 318 -23.84 5.82 22.70
C GLN A 318 -23.58 4.31 22.57
N PRO A 319 -22.96 3.69 23.59
CA PRO A 319 -22.55 2.29 23.54
C PRO A 319 -23.72 1.32 23.34
#